data_AF-A0A849UV91-F1
#
_entry.id   AF-A0A849UV91-F1
#
_cell.length_a   1.000
_cell.length_b   1.000
_cell.length_c   1.000
_cell.angle_alpha   90.00
_cell.angle_beta   90.00
_cell.angle_gamma   90.00
#
_symmetry.space_group_name_H-M   'P 1'
#
loop_
_entity.id
_entity.type
_entity.pdbx_description
1 polymer ?
#
loop_
_entity_poly.entity_id
_entity_poly.type
_entity_poly.pdbx_seq_one_letter_code
_entity_poly.pdbx_strand_id
1 'polypeptide(L)'
;MLSKSDIENYFLAYKHEHLFLLLLAAVIFILALAFNFGVKKHFYKGAAIPLYSFAVLFCVLGISNFKNADRLRKICVYDYDLHPEYLKIRELVRVNSFLLNANFVFYISLIIAIAALLIFFYFQKKLNVQYIKGLTVSLFLMGTISAVTFFVVKEKAKIYKYHIEEFTKNIAIK
;
A
#
# COMPACT_ATOMS: atom_id res chain seq x y z
N MET A 1 15.84 10.72 -19.39
CA MET A 1 15.01 11.92 -19.68
C MET A 1 13.55 11.53 -19.62
N LEU A 2 12.73 12.26 -18.87
CA LEU A 2 11.29 12.00 -18.72
C LEU A 2 10.55 12.23 -20.04
N SER A 3 9.82 11.21 -20.49
CA SER A 3 8.91 11.27 -21.64
C SER A 3 7.43 11.19 -21.20
N LYS A 4 6.50 11.57 -22.08
CA LYS A 4 5.06 11.35 -21.83
C LYS A 4 4.73 9.89 -21.57
N SER A 5 5.35 8.99 -22.33
CA SER A 5 5.20 7.55 -22.13
C SER A 5 5.62 7.12 -20.73
N ASP A 6 6.63 7.73 -20.14
CA ASP A 6 7.05 7.40 -18.76
C ASP A 6 5.99 7.81 -17.73
N ILE A 7 5.37 8.99 -17.93
CA ILE A 7 4.25 9.47 -17.09
C ILE A 7 3.06 8.51 -17.22
N GLU A 8 2.69 8.15 -18.45
CA GLU A 8 1.58 7.23 -18.69
C GLU A 8 1.84 5.85 -18.11
N ASN A 9 3.02 5.28 -18.33
CA ASN A 9 3.42 3.98 -17.81
C ASN A 9 3.43 3.97 -16.28
N TYR A 10 3.90 5.04 -15.64
CA TYR A 10 3.84 5.17 -14.18
C TYR A 10 2.40 5.14 -13.67
N PHE A 11 1.49 5.93 -14.26
CA PHE A 11 0.10 5.96 -13.79
C PHE A 11 -0.69 4.70 -14.14
N LEU A 12 -0.36 4.03 -15.25
CA LEU A 12 -0.89 2.69 -15.55
C LEU A 12 -0.44 1.68 -14.51
N ALA A 13 0.86 1.64 -14.19
CA ALA A 13 1.39 0.78 -13.14
C ALA A 13 0.75 1.09 -11.78
N TYR A 14 0.63 2.37 -11.41
CA TYR A 14 -0.04 2.82 -10.20
C TYR A 14 -1.49 2.35 -10.14
N LYS A 15 -2.24 2.47 -11.24
CA LYS A 15 -3.62 1.97 -11.32
C LYS A 15 -3.71 0.46 -11.14
N HIS A 16 -2.81 -0.29 -11.77
CA HIS A 16 -2.76 -1.75 -11.64
C HIS A 16 -2.40 -2.21 -10.22
N GLU A 17 -1.51 -1.49 -9.52
CA GLU A 17 -1.18 -1.77 -8.13
C GLU A 17 -2.38 -1.61 -7.20
N HIS A 18 -3.17 -0.54 -7.39
CA HIS A 18 -4.36 -0.32 -6.58
C HIS A 18 -5.49 -1.28 -6.92
N LEU A 19 -5.57 -1.73 -8.18
CA LEU A 19 -6.46 -2.84 -8.54
C LEU A 19 -6.02 -4.14 -7.88
N PHE A 20 -4.72 -4.44 -7.86
CA PHE A 20 -4.18 -5.61 -7.16
C PHE A 20 -4.49 -5.57 -5.67
N LEU A 21 -4.34 -4.41 -5.02
CA LEU A 21 -4.73 -4.19 -3.62
C LEU A 21 -6.23 -4.47 -3.39
N LEU A 22 -7.11 -4.09 -4.32
CA LEU A 22 -8.54 -4.39 -4.23
C LEU A 22 -8.85 -5.87 -4.35
N LEU A 23 -8.21 -6.55 -5.30
CA LEU A 23 -8.36 -8.01 -5.45
C LEU A 23 -7.83 -8.74 -4.21
N LEU A 24 -6.68 -8.32 -3.69
CA LEU A 24 -6.11 -8.84 -2.46
C LEU A 24 -7.04 -8.62 -1.27
N ALA A 25 -7.63 -7.43 -1.15
CA ALA A 25 -8.63 -7.12 -0.12
C ALA A 25 -9.84 -8.06 -0.19
N ALA A 26 -10.37 -8.32 -1.40
CA ALA A 26 -11.49 -9.23 -1.60
C ALA A 26 -11.15 -10.67 -1.18
N VAL A 27 -9.97 -11.16 -1.56
CA VAL A 27 -9.49 -12.51 -1.17
C VAL A 27 -9.33 -12.61 0.35
N ILE A 28 -8.70 -11.61 0.99
CA ILE A 28 -8.53 -11.57 2.45
C ILE A 28 -9.89 -11.52 3.16
N PHE A 29 -10.84 -10.74 2.64
CA PHE A 29 -12.18 -10.65 3.20
C PHE A 29 -12.95 -11.98 3.14
N ILE A 30 -12.89 -12.68 2.00
CA ILE A 30 -13.49 -14.02 1.86
C ILE A 30 -12.83 -15.01 2.82
N LEU A 31 -11.50 -14.95 2.97
CA LEU A 31 -10.78 -15.79 3.92
C LEU A 31 -11.18 -15.50 5.38
N ALA A 32 -11.38 -14.23 5.72
CA ALA A 32 -11.85 -13.81 7.04
C ALA A 32 -13.26 -14.35 7.34
N LEU A 33 -14.17 -14.31 6.36
CA LEU A 33 -15.50 -14.92 6.46
C LEU A 33 -15.41 -16.43 6.67
N ALA A 34 -14.59 -17.13 5.87
CA ALA A 34 -14.39 -18.56 6.00
C ALA A 34 -13.82 -18.95 7.38
N PHE A 35 -12.89 -18.16 7.92
CA PHE A 35 -12.31 -18.40 9.24
C PHE A 35 -13.28 -18.13 10.39
N ASN A 36 -14.18 -17.14 10.23
CA ASN A 36 -15.14 -16.80 11.27
C ASN A 36 -16.34 -17.76 11.31
N PHE A 37 -16.87 -18.14 10.14
CA PHE A 37 -18.10 -18.93 10.01
C PHE A 37 -17.87 -20.41 9.66
N GLY A 38 -16.84 -20.71 8.87
CA GLY A 38 -16.58 -22.07 8.36
C GLY A 38 -15.83 -22.97 9.33
N VAL A 39 -15.05 -22.42 10.27
CA VAL A 39 -14.19 -23.21 11.17
C VAL A 39 -14.50 -22.94 12.65
N LYS A 40 -14.95 -23.97 13.37
CA LYS A 40 -15.34 -23.83 14.79
C LYS A 40 -14.17 -23.73 15.78
N LYS A 41 -12.92 -23.82 15.33
CA LYS A 41 -11.72 -23.77 16.19
C LYS A 41 -11.38 -22.32 16.58
N HIS A 42 -11.06 -22.10 17.85
CA HIS A 42 -10.75 -20.76 18.41
C HIS A 42 -9.59 -20.04 17.70
N PHE A 43 -8.64 -20.78 17.14
CA PHE A 43 -7.54 -20.21 16.36
C PHE A 43 -8.02 -19.38 15.16
N TYR A 44 -8.94 -19.91 14.34
CA TYR A 44 -9.38 -19.22 13.12
C TYR A 44 -10.23 -18.00 13.44
N LYS A 45 -11.02 -18.04 14.51
CA LYS A 45 -11.76 -16.88 15.00
C LYS A 45 -10.83 -15.73 15.42
N GLY A 46 -9.72 -16.05 16.08
CA GLY A 46 -8.68 -15.06 16.41
C GLY A 46 -7.98 -14.52 15.16
N ALA A 47 -7.72 -15.37 14.18
CA ALA A 47 -7.09 -14.98 12.92
C ALA A 47 -7.97 -14.10 12.03
N ALA A 48 -9.31 -14.23 12.13
CA ALA A 48 -10.25 -13.49 11.30
C ALA A 48 -10.22 -11.98 11.56
N ILE A 49 -9.99 -11.54 12.81
CA ILE A 49 -10.06 -10.11 13.16
C ILE A 49 -9.00 -9.28 12.41
N PRO A 50 -7.70 -9.62 12.46
CA PRO A 50 -6.71 -8.92 11.66
C PRO A 50 -6.99 -8.97 10.16
N LEU A 51 -7.48 -10.11 9.65
CA LEU A 51 -7.85 -10.22 8.23
C LEU A 51 -8.94 -9.22 7.85
N TYR A 52 -10.01 -9.06 8.65
CA TYR A 52 -11.02 -8.04 8.39
C TYR A 52 -10.45 -6.62 8.41
N SER A 53 -9.63 -6.29 9.41
CA SER A 53 -9.04 -4.96 9.53
C SER A 53 -8.19 -4.61 8.30
N PHE A 54 -7.32 -5.53 7.86
CA PHE A 54 -6.48 -5.31 6.68
C PHE A 54 -7.28 -5.33 5.37
N ALA A 55 -8.32 -6.16 5.25
CA ALA A 55 -9.19 -6.13 4.08
C ALA A 55 -9.86 -4.76 3.90
N VAL A 56 -10.38 -4.17 4.98
CA VAL A 56 -10.98 -2.83 4.94
C VAL A 56 -9.94 -1.78 4.58
N LEU A 57 -8.75 -1.83 5.20
CA LEU A 57 -7.66 -0.88 4.90
C LEU A 57 -7.23 -0.93 3.43
N PHE A 58 -6.98 -2.14 2.90
CA PHE A 58 -6.61 -2.31 1.50
C PHE A 58 -7.72 -1.91 0.53
N CYS A 59 -8.98 -2.14 0.90
CA CYS A 59 -10.12 -1.71 0.09
C CYS A 59 -10.21 -0.18 0.02
N VAL A 60 -10.12 0.52 1.15
CA VAL A 60 -10.16 2.00 1.20
C VAL A 60 -9.01 2.61 0.39
N LEU A 61 -7.80 2.11 0.59
CA LEU A 61 -6.61 2.59 -0.12
C LEU A 61 -6.69 2.30 -1.63
N GLY A 62 -7.15 1.10 -1.99
CA GLY A 62 -7.30 0.69 -3.39
C GLY A 62 -8.33 1.53 -4.14
N ILE A 63 -9.53 1.74 -3.57
CA ILE A 63 -10.60 2.51 -4.23
C ILE A 63 -10.19 3.96 -4.43
N SER A 64 -9.65 4.60 -3.38
CA SER A 64 -9.28 6.02 -3.42
C SER A 64 -8.25 6.30 -4.51
N ASN A 65 -7.19 5.49 -4.56
CA ASN A 65 -6.09 5.72 -5.48
C ASN A 65 -6.40 5.25 -6.90
N PHE A 66 -7.16 4.15 -7.08
CA PHE A 66 -7.58 3.67 -8.40
C PHE A 66 -8.40 4.72 -9.15
N LYS A 67 -9.37 5.36 -8.47
CA LYS A 67 -10.20 6.42 -9.08
C LYS A 67 -9.39 7.65 -9.45
N ASN A 68 -8.38 7.99 -8.65
CA ASN A 68 -7.56 9.18 -8.86
C ASN A 68 -6.49 9.00 -9.95
N ALA A 69 -6.08 7.76 -10.25
CA ALA A 69 -4.98 7.46 -11.18
C ALA A 69 -5.19 8.05 -12.58
N ASP A 70 -6.36 7.83 -13.19
CA ASP A 70 -6.64 8.32 -14.56
C ASP A 70 -6.70 9.85 -14.62
N ARG A 71 -7.26 10.48 -13.57
CA ARG A 71 -7.33 11.94 -13.46
C ARG A 71 -5.92 12.53 -13.38
N LEU A 72 -5.08 11.98 -12.50
CA LEU A 72 -3.70 12.44 -12.33
C LEU A 72 -2.86 12.24 -13.60
N ARG A 73 -3.03 11.11 -14.29
CA ARG A 73 -2.37 10.85 -15.57
C ARG A 73 -2.67 11.95 -16.59
N LYS A 74 -3.95 12.26 -16.81
CA LYS A 74 -4.36 13.29 -17.78
C LYS A 74 -3.78 14.66 -17.43
N ILE A 75 -3.83 15.04 -16.15
CA ILE A 75 -3.28 16.32 -15.68
C ILE A 75 -1.76 16.36 -15.90
N CYS A 76 -1.02 15.32 -15.54
CA CYS A 76 0.44 15.32 -15.68
C CYS A 76 0.89 15.31 -17.15
N VAL A 77 0.18 14.59 -18.03
CA VAL A 77 0.47 14.61 -19.47
C VAL A 77 0.18 15.98 -20.07
N TYR A 78 -0.92 16.63 -19.67
CA TYR A 78 -1.24 17.99 -20.09
C TYR A 78 -0.22 19.01 -19.58
N ASP A 79 0.14 18.93 -18.30
CA ASP A 79 1.15 19.80 -17.69
C ASP A 79 2.52 19.62 -18.35
N TYR A 80 2.88 18.40 -18.73
CA TYR A 80 4.13 18.14 -19.46
C TYR A 80 4.23 18.94 -20.77
N ASP A 81 3.12 19.11 -21.50
CA ASP A 81 3.09 19.81 -22.78
C ASP A 81 3.00 21.33 -22.66
N LEU A 82 2.14 21.80 -21.75
CA LEU A 82 1.72 23.20 -21.74
C LEU A 82 2.37 24.00 -20.62
N HIS A 83 2.60 23.37 -19.47
CA HIS A 83 3.04 24.03 -18.24
C HIS A 83 3.95 23.12 -17.40
N PRO A 84 5.17 22.80 -17.89
CA PRO A 84 6.03 21.82 -17.23
C PRO A 84 6.50 22.28 -15.84
N GLU A 85 6.41 23.58 -15.52
CA GLU A 85 6.56 24.14 -14.18
C GLU A 85 5.59 23.53 -13.15
N TYR A 86 4.39 23.12 -13.58
CA TYR A 86 3.40 22.52 -12.70
C TYR A 86 3.75 21.10 -12.28
N LEU A 87 4.57 20.39 -13.06
CA LEU A 87 5.12 19.10 -12.62
C LEU A 87 6.02 19.27 -11.40
N LYS A 88 6.76 20.38 -11.32
CA LYS A 88 7.62 20.71 -10.17
C LYS A 88 6.83 21.19 -8.96
N ILE A 89 5.83 22.04 -9.18
CA ILE A 89 5.12 22.72 -8.07
C ILE A 89 3.99 21.85 -7.51
N ARG A 90 3.30 21.08 -8.37
CA ARG A 90 2.14 20.26 -7.96
C ARG A 90 2.51 18.79 -7.84
N GLU A 91 3.03 18.20 -8.91
CA GLU A 91 3.21 16.75 -8.97
C GLU A 91 4.35 16.26 -8.07
N LEU A 92 5.49 16.96 -8.05
CA LEU A 92 6.60 16.63 -7.17
C LEU A 92 6.22 16.75 -5.68
N VAL A 93 5.45 17.79 -5.31
CA VAL A 93 4.91 17.95 -3.96
C VAL A 93 3.96 16.80 -3.61
N ARG A 94 3.06 16.41 -4.53
CA ARG A 94 2.18 15.25 -4.35
C ARG A 94 2.95 13.95 -4.14
N VAL A 95 3.93 13.67 -4.99
CA VAL A 95 4.75 12.44 -4.91
C VAL A 95 5.54 12.40 -3.61
N ASN A 96 6.08 13.54 -3.15
CA ASN A 96 6.76 13.63 -1.84
C ASN A 96 5.82 13.31 -0.68
N SER A 97 4.63 13.94 -0.64
CA SER A 97 3.62 13.66 0.39
C SER A 97 3.18 12.20 0.38
N PHE A 98 3.02 11.61 -0.81
CA PHE A 98 2.72 10.20 -0.97
C PHE A 98 3.84 9.29 -0.43
N LEU A 99 5.11 9.59 -0.75
CA LEU A 99 6.27 8.84 -0.28
C LEU A 99 6.42 8.89 1.24
N LEU A 100 6.15 10.04 1.87
CA LEU A 100 6.17 10.18 3.33
C LEU A 100 5.11 9.30 3.99
N ASN A 101 3.87 9.35 3.48
CA ASN A 101 2.77 8.53 3.99
C ASN A 101 3.04 7.03 3.77
N ALA A 102 3.53 6.65 2.59
CA ALA A 102 3.88 5.27 2.28
C ALA A 102 5.02 4.74 3.17
N ASN A 103 6.02 5.58 3.47
CA ASN A 103 7.08 5.23 4.42
C ASN A 103 6.52 5.01 5.83
N PHE A 104 5.63 5.90 6.29
CA PHE A 104 5.00 5.77 7.60
C PHE A 104 4.24 4.45 7.72
N VAL A 105 3.40 4.12 6.73
CA VAL A 105 2.65 2.84 6.71
C VAL A 105 3.58 1.63 6.63
N PHE A 106 4.67 1.72 5.86
CA PHE A 106 5.70 0.68 5.81
C PHE A 106 6.31 0.39 7.18
N TYR A 107 6.79 1.42 7.89
CA TYR A 107 7.41 1.24 9.21
C TYR A 107 6.41 0.72 10.25
N ILE A 108 5.18 1.22 10.25
CA ILE A 108 4.11 0.69 11.12
C ILE A 108 3.85 -0.78 10.83
N SER A 109 3.75 -1.17 9.54
CA SER A 109 3.50 -2.56 9.15
C SER A 109 4.63 -3.48 9.63
N LEU A 110 5.88 -3.01 9.58
CA LEU A 110 7.05 -3.72 10.06
C LEU A 110 7.04 -3.87 11.59
N ILE A 111 6.70 -2.80 12.32
CA ILE A 111 6.55 -2.84 13.78
C ILE A 111 5.45 -3.83 14.19
N ILE A 112 4.30 -3.81 13.50
CA ILE A 112 3.19 -4.75 13.75
C ILE A 112 3.65 -6.19 13.53
N ALA A 113 4.38 -6.46 12.44
CA ALA A 113 4.90 -7.80 12.18
C ALA A 113 5.88 -8.26 13.28
N ILE A 114 6.84 -7.43 13.66
CA ILE A 114 7.80 -7.76 14.74
C ILE A 114 7.07 -7.97 16.07
N ALA A 115 6.15 -7.08 16.44
CA ALA A 115 5.38 -7.19 17.67
C ALA A 115 4.55 -8.48 17.69
N ALA A 116 3.90 -8.82 16.59
CA ALA A 116 3.14 -10.06 16.46
C ALA A 116 4.02 -11.30 16.63
N LEU A 117 5.23 -11.28 16.08
CA LEU A 117 6.21 -12.35 16.22
C LEU A 117 6.69 -12.51 17.68
N LEU A 118 7.00 -11.41 18.37
CA LEU A 118 7.37 -11.42 19.80
C LEU A 118 6.24 -11.97 20.69
N ILE A 119 5.00 -11.52 20.45
CA ILE A 119 3.82 -12.00 21.19
C ILE A 119 3.59 -13.49 20.92
N PHE A 120 3.77 -13.95 19.68
CA PHE A 120 3.65 -15.36 19.35
C PHE A 120 4.60 -16.25 20.16
N PHE A 121 5.88 -15.89 20.25
CA PHE A 121 6.86 -16.63 21.04
C PHE A 121 6.58 -16.57 22.55
N TYR A 122 6.14 -15.42 23.07
CA TYR A 122 5.80 -15.27 24.48
C TYR A 122 4.63 -16.18 24.91
N PHE A 123 3.60 -16.33 24.07
CA PHE A 123 2.43 -17.15 24.36
C PHE A 123 2.55 -18.62 23.91
N GLN A 124 3.70 -19.05 23.37
CA GLN A 124 3.85 -20.39 22.81
C GLN A 124 3.60 -21.50 23.84
N LYS A 125 4.09 -21.32 25.08
CA LYS A 125 4.10 -22.33 26.16
C LYS A 125 2.82 -22.38 27.01
N LYS A 126 1.89 -21.44 26.85
CA LYS A 126 0.66 -21.40 27.65
C LYS A 126 -0.45 -22.26 27.02
N LEU A 127 -1.07 -23.12 27.82
CA LEU A 127 -2.26 -23.89 27.45
C LEU A 127 -3.48 -22.95 27.27
N ASN A 128 -4.42 -23.30 26.39
CA ASN A 128 -5.64 -22.54 26.06
C ASN A 128 -5.50 -21.19 25.33
N VAL A 129 -4.32 -20.83 24.83
CA VAL A 129 -4.13 -19.54 24.13
C VAL A 129 -4.30 -19.63 22.60
N GLN A 130 -5.12 -20.55 22.11
CA GLN A 130 -5.29 -20.80 20.67
C GLN A 130 -5.79 -19.57 19.91
N TYR A 131 -6.67 -18.77 20.52
CA TYR A 131 -7.19 -17.53 19.94
C TYR A 131 -6.08 -16.50 19.70
N ILE A 132 -5.25 -16.23 20.71
CA ILE A 132 -4.15 -15.25 20.58
C ILE A 132 -3.12 -15.75 19.57
N LYS A 133 -2.85 -17.06 19.51
CA LYS A 133 -1.96 -17.65 18.48
C LYS A 133 -2.48 -17.38 17.06
N GLY A 134 -3.80 -17.49 16.82
CA GLY A 134 -4.38 -17.15 15.52
C GLY A 134 -4.30 -15.66 15.21
N LEU A 135 -4.58 -14.82 16.20
CA LEU A 135 -4.47 -13.37 16.08
C LEU A 135 -3.05 -12.93 15.75
N THR A 136 -2.02 -13.47 16.42
CA THR A 136 -0.63 -13.08 16.17
C THR A 136 -0.12 -13.59 14.84
N VAL A 137 -0.46 -14.82 14.44
CA VAL A 137 -0.07 -15.35 13.13
C VAL A 137 -0.66 -14.53 12.00
N SER A 138 -1.94 -14.19 12.08
CA SER A 138 -2.60 -13.35 11.07
C SER A 138 -2.06 -11.92 11.06
N LEU A 139 -1.81 -11.29 12.21
CA LEU A 139 -1.15 -9.97 12.29
C LEU A 139 0.24 -9.99 11.66
N PHE A 140 1.03 -11.03 11.92
CA PHE A 140 2.36 -11.18 11.33
C PHE A 140 2.27 -11.29 9.80
N LEU A 141 1.39 -12.16 9.29
CA LEU A 141 1.19 -12.32 7.85
C LEU A 141 0.67 -11.04 7.20
N MET A 142 -0.31 -10.36 7.80
CA MET A 142 -0.85 -9.14 7.22
C MET A 142 0.14 -7.97 7.30
N GLY A 143 0.88 -7.86 8.41
CA GLY A 143 1.94 -6.86 8.56
C GLY A 143 3.05 -7.04 7.54
N THR A 144 3.48 -8.29 7.28
CA THR A 144 4.49 -8.59 6.25
C THR A 144 4.00 -8.31 4.83
N ILE A 145 2.78 -8.76 4.48
CA ILE A 145 2.18 -8.47 3.16
C ILE A 145 2.04 -6.97 2.93
N SER A 146 1.57 -6.23 3.94
CA SER A 146 1.46 -4.77 3.88
C SER A 146 2.84 -4.12 3.68
N ALA A 147 3.85 -4.51 4.47
CA ALA A 147 5.20 -3.97 4.34
C ALA A 147 5.79 -4.21 2.94
N VAL A 148 5.66 -5.42 2.40
CA VAL A 148 6.14 -5.74 1.04
C VAL A 148 5.41 -4.90 0.00
N THR A 149 4.10 -4.78 0.10
CA THR A 149 3.30 -4.00 -0.86
C THR A 149 3.73 -2.53 -0.87
N PHE A 150 3.86 -1.91 0.30
CA PHE A 150 4.29 -0.52 0.39
C PHE A 150 5.76 -0.31 0.01
N PHE A 151 6.62 -1.32 0.19
CA PHE A 151 7.99 -1.28 -0.32
C PHE A 151 8.02 -1.17 -1.84
N VAL A 152 7.30 -2.05 -2.54
CA VAL A 152 7.25 -2.06 -4.03
C VAL A 152 6.69 -0.74 -4.58
N VAL A 153 5.58 -0.28 -4.02
CA VAL A 153 4.92 0.98 -4.43
C VAL A 153 5.86 2.17 -4.24
N LYS A 154 6.60 2.20 -3.12
CA LYS A 154 7.56 3.26 -2.81
C LYS A 154 8.71 3.32 -3.81
N GLU A 155 9.30 2.17 -4.17
CA GLU A 155 10.43 2.17 -5.10
C GLU A 155 10.03 2.71 -6.48
N LYS A 156 8.84 2.35 -6.99
CA LYS A 156 8.34 2.92 -8.25
C LYS A 156 8.08 4.43 -8.15
N ALA A 157 7.51 4.90 -7.05
CA ALA A 157 7.29 6.32 -6.84
C ALA A 157 8.60 7.11 -6.72
N LYS A 158 9.66 6.54 -6.14
CA LYS A 158 11.01 7.16 -6.11
C LYS A 158 11.62 7.28 -7.51
N ILE A 159 11.52 6.25 -8.33
CA ILE A 159 12.02 6.27 -9.71
C ILE A 159 11.31 7.39 -10.49
N TYR A 160 9.98 7.44 -10.39
CA TYR A 160 9.19 8.49 -11.04
C TYR A 160 9.54 9.90 -10.53
N LYS A 161 9.71 10.07 -9.21
CA LYS A 161 10.17 11.32 -8.60
C LYS A 161 11.50 11.77 -9.19
N TYR A 162 12.48 10.86 -9.29
CA TYR A 162 13.80 11.16 -9.83
C TYR A 162 13.71 11.67 -11.27
N HIS A 163 12.87 11.05 -12.11
CA HIS A 163 12.68 11.52 -13.49
C HIS A 163 12.02 12.90 -13.57
N ILE A 164 11.08 13.23 -12.69
CA ILE A 164 10.52 14.59 -12.62
C ILE A 164 11.57 15.59 -12.15
N GLU A 165 12.35 15.26 -11.13
CA GLU A 165 13.41 16.14 -10.60
C GLU A 165 14.46 16.43 -11.66
N GLU A 166 14.89 15.41 -12.40
CA GLU A 166 15.86 15.54 -13.49
C GLU A 166 15.31 16.43 -14.62
N PHE A 167 14.06 16.20 -15.03
CA PHE A 167 13.38 16.97 -16.09
C PHE A 167 13.18 18.44 -15.70
N THR A 168 12.79 18.70 -14.45
CA THR A 168 12.44 20.03 -13.97
C THR A 168 13.62 20.83 -13.40
N LYS A 169 14.83 20.25 -13.39
CA LYS A 169 16.05 20.85 -12.84
C LYS A 169 16.39 22.20 -13.50
N ASN A 170 16.19 22.30 -14.81
CA ASN A 170 16.53 23.49 -15.60
C ASN A 170 15.31 24.39 -15.90
N ILE A 171 14.13 24.05 -15.37
CA ILE A 171 12.91 24.82 -15.61
C ILE A 171 12.84 25.93 -14.55
N ALA A 172 12.99 27.16 -15.01
CA ALA A 172 12.78 28.34 -14.18
C ALA A 172 11.31 28.45 -13.80
N ILE A 173 11.04 28.55 -12.50
CA ILE A 173 9.70 28.87 -12.00
C ILE A 173 9.53 30.37 -12.24
N LYS A 174 8.63 30.74 -13.16
CA LYS A 174 8.23 32.13 -13.38
C LYS A 174 7.16 32.54 -12.37
#